data_AF-A0A1A8ZKX6-F1
#
_entry.id   AF-A0A1A8ZKX6-F1
#
_cell.length_a   1.000
_cell.length_b   1.000
_cell.length_c   1.000
_cell.angle_alpha   90.00
_cell.angle_beta   90.00
_cell.angle_gamma   90.00
#
_symmetry.space_group_name_H-M   'P 1'
#
loop_
_entity.id
_entity.type
_entity.pdbx_description
1 polymer ?
#
loop_
_entity_poly.entity_id
_entity_poly.type
_entity_poly.pdbx_seq_one_letter_code
_entity_poly.pdbx_strand_id
1 'polypeptide(L)'
;MPVKLQCETDSEWGDSPFTVHGGKDGRPGFAEVWAAKPSSCEVVGSLDIVTAVEKQAYKISKYNDQDISTLYEMCAEVDPDDVYAEANFAASSEQIPEINAALTLCPTHPHAKKWRQAVQRGQADADLEAQGRLFGSGTYRVGKEIKAGTYVTRDVEGCYWERQDRAGNTIDNYFTNGARRVQVTIRSSDYAFHSENCGEWRPAR
;
A
#
# COMPACT_ATOMS: atom_id res chain seq x y z
N MET A 1 -16.96 -1.49 24.48
CA MET A 1 -16.40 -2.19 25.65
C MET A 1 -14.90 -1.88 25.69
N PRO A 2 -14.19 -2.01 26.83
CA PRO A 2 -12.74 -1.90 26.81
C PRO A 2 -12.12 -3.06 26.01
N VAL A 3 -11.12 -2.76 25.20
CA VAL A 3 -10.33 -3.75 24.43
C VAL A 3 -8.98 -3.92 25.11
N LYS A 4 -8.53 -5.15 25.30
CA LYS A 4 -7.24 -5.45 25.93
C LYS A 4 -6.21 -5.73 24.85
N LEU A 5 -5.01 -5.19 25.03
CA LEU A 5 -3.88 -5.41 24.14
C LEU A 5 -2.69 -5.95 24.94
N GLN A 6 -1.88 -6.79 24.30
CA GLN A 6 -0.50 -7.10 24.71
C GLN A 6 0.42 -6.49 23.67
N CYS A 7 1.34 -5.62 24.08
CA CYS A 7 2.19 -4.90 23.16
C CYS A 7 3.67 -5.07 23.50
N GLU A 8 4.49 -5.30 22.49
CA GLU A 8 5.94 -5.27 22.60
C GLU A 8 6.41 -3.83 22.70
N THR A 9 7.22 -3.52 23.71
CA THR A 9 7.79 -2.18 23.94
C THR A 9 9.27 -2.32 24.23
N ASP A 10 10.04 -1.24 24.16
CA ASP A 10 11.49 -1.21 24.45
C ASP A 10 11.88 -1.70 25.87
N SER A 11 10.93 -2.07 26.74
CA SER A 11 11.22 -2.62 28.06
C SER A 11 11.78 -4.05 27.96
N GLU A 12 12.93 -4.29 28.60
CA GLU A 12 13.74 -5.53 28.53
C GLU A 12 13.04 -6.84 28.94
N TRP A 13 11.76 -6.84 29.32
CA TRP A 13 11.06 -8.04 29.81
C TRP A 13 9.57 -8.08 29.43
N GLY A 14 9.28 -8.69 28.27
CA GLY A 14 7.94 -9.16 27.89
C GLY A 14 6.92 -8.10 27.48
N ASP A 15 5.76 -8.56 26.99
CA ASP A 15 4.71 -7.68 26.48
C ASP A 15 4.02 -6.89 27.60
N SER A 16 3.81 -5.60 27.35
CA SER A 16 3.10 -4.71 28.26
C SER A 16 1.58 -4.77 27.99
N PRO A 17 0.74 -5.01 29.02
CA PRO A 17 -0.70 -5.03 28.86
C PRO A 17 -1.26 -3.60 28.81
N PHE A 18 -2.15 -3.33 27.86
CA PHE A 18 -2.90 -2.09 27.76
C PHE A 18 -4.41 -2.34 27.73
N THR A 19 -5.19 -1.35 28.16
CA THR A 19 -6.65 -1.35 28.02
C THR A 19 -7.10 -0.12 27.26
N VAL A 20 -7.58 -0.31 26.05
CA VAL A 20 -8.13 0.74 25.19
C VAL A 20 -9.59 0.95 25.54
N HIS A 21 -9.93 2.18 25.94
CA HIS A 21 -11.29 2.58 26.25
C HIS A 21 -11.90 3.36 25.09
N GLY A 22 -13.22 3.29 24.94
CA GLY A 22 -13.95 4.16 24.01
C GLY A 22 -13.90 5.63 24.47
N GLY A 23 -13.53 6.51 23.56
CA GLY A 23 -13.56 7.96 23.71
C GLY A 23 -14.97 8.56 23.55
N LYS A 24 -15.09 9.86 23.83
CA LYS A 24 -16.38 10.58 23.83
C LYS A 24 -17.04 10.67 22.45
N ASP A 25 -16.27 10.54 21.38
CA ASP A 25 -16.73 10.55 19.99
C ASP A 25 -16.98 9.14 19.43
N GLY A 26 -16.92 8.12 20.29
CA GLY A 26 -17.09 6.71 19.91
C GLY A 26 -15.85 6.07 19.29
N ARG A 27 -14.71 6.79 19.22
CA ARG A 27 -13.44 6.23 18.73
C ARG A 27 -12.63 5.61 19.88
N PRO A 28 -11.83 4.57 19.64
CA PRO A 28 -10.99 4.01 20.69
C PRO A 28 -9.82 4.97 21.05
N GLY A 29 -9.50 5.08 22.33
CA GLY A 29 -8.47 5.97 22.85
C GLY A 29 -7.13 5.28 23.08
N PHE A 30 -6.15 5.53 22.20
CA PHE A 30 -4.83 4.90 22.21
C PHE A 30 -3.71 5.77 22.81
N ALA A 31 -4.03 6.91 23.40
CA ALA A 31 -3.01 7.88 23.84
C ALA A 31 -1.99 7.30 24.84
N GLU A 32 -2.45 6.44 25.75
CA GLU A 32 -1.57 5.74 26.71
C GLU A 32 -0.68 4.70 26.02
N VAL A 33 -1.24 3.96 25.05
CA VAL A 33 -0.51 2.98 24.25
C VAL A 33 0.61 3.67 23.45
N TRP A 34 0.28 4.75 22.74
CA TRP A 34 1.25 5.50 21.94
C TRP A 34 2.36 6.14 22.77
N ALA A 35 2.11 6.45 24.04
CA ALA A 35 3.15 6.97 24.94
C ALA A 35 4.25 5.94 25.22
N ALA A 36 3.91 4.65 25.16
CA ALA A 36 4.84 3.54 25.32
C ALA A 36 5.57 3.14 24.02
N LYS A 37 5.15 3.70 22.87
CA LYS A 37 5.73 3.45 21.53
C LYS A 37 5.92 1.95 21.21
N PRO A 38 4.86 1.14 21.27
CA PRO A 38 5.00 -0.27 20.98
C PRO A 38 5.34 -0.53 19.51
N SER A 39 6.19 -1.51 19.26
CA SER A 39 6.53 -1.98 17.89
C SER A 39 5.48 -2.95 17.34
N SER A 40 4.86 -3.73 18.21
CA SER A 40 3.80 -4.67 17.84
C SER A 40 2.74 -4.71 18.95
N CYS A 41 1.49 -5.02 18.58
CA CYS A 41 0.42 -5.23 19.55
C CYS A 41 -0.52 -6.34 19.09
N GLU A 42 -1.06 -7.11 20.03
CA GLU A 42 -2.07 -8.13 19.78
C GLU A 42 -3.30 -7.90 20.65
N VAL A 43 -4.50 -8.08 20.09
CA VAL A 43 -5.74 -8.10 20.88
C VAL A 43 -5.82 -9.36 21.72
N VAL A 44 -6.05 -9.18 23.02
CA VAL A 44 -6.24 -10.30 23.95
C VAL A 44 -7.72 -10.64 24.09
N GLY A 45 -8.10 -11.80 23.55
CA GLY A 45 -9.47 -12.32 23.61
C GLY A 45 -10.30 -11.96 22.38
N SER A 46 -11.62 -11.94 22.52
CA SER A 46 -12.55 -11.60 21.42
C SER A 46 -12.94 -10.13 21.46
N LEU A 47 -13.04 -9.52 20.28
CA LEU A 47 -13.48 -8.14 20.11
C LEU A 47 -14.91 -8.08 19.55
N ASP A 48 -15.82 -7.44 20.27
CA ASP A 48 -17.19 -7.19 19.81
C ASP A 48 -17.29 -5.84 19.08
N ILE A 49 -17.77 -5.84 17.83
CA ILE A 49 -18.01 -4.64 17.03
C ILE A 49 -19.29 -3.94 17.50
N VAL A 50 -19.17 -2.94 18.38
CA VAL A 50 -20.33 -2.35 19.07
C VAL A 50 -20.65 -0.93 18.61
N THR A 51 -19.64 -0.07 18.47
CA THR A 51 -19.80 1.35 18.17
C THR A 51 -20.11 1.59 16.68
N ALA A 52 -20.69 2.76 16.38
CA ALA A 52 -20.92 3.17 14.99
C ALA A 52 -19.61 3.30 14.20
N VAL A 53 -18.52 3.75 14.85
CA VAL A 53 -17.20 3.91 14.24
C VAL A 53 -16.58 2.55 13.92
N GLU A 54 -16.66 1.58 14.83
CA GLU A 54 -16.17 0.21 14.58
C GLU A 54 -16.92 -0.46 13.43
N LYS A 55 -18.26 -0.32 13.39
CA LYS A 55 -19.08 -0.82 12.28
C LYS A 55 -18.71 -0.17 10.95
N GLN A 56 -18.40 1.13 10.98
CA GLN A 56 -17.94 1.85 9.80
C GLN A 56 -16.56 1.34 9.36
N ALA A 57 -15.62 1.17 10.28
CA ALA A 57 -14.28 0.65 9.99
C ALA A 57 -14.35 -0.76 9.39
N TYR A 58 -15.13 -1.67 9.97
CA TYR A 58 -15.37 -3.02 9.42
C TYR A 58 -15.92 -2.99 7.99
N LYS A 59 -16.87 -2.10 7.72
CA LYS A 59 -17.41 -1.93 6.36
C LYS A 59 -16.35 -1.43 5.37
N ILE A 60 -15.47 -0.52 5.82
CA ILE A 60 -14.40 0.05 4.99
C ILE A 60 -13.31 -0.99 4.73
N SER A 61 -12.94 -1.81 5.72
CA SER A 61 -11.86 -2.80 5.59
C SER A 61 -12.18 -3.92 4.59
N LYS A 62 -13.46 -4.18 4.35
CA LYS A 62 -13.97 -5.30 3.53
C LYS A 62 -13.66 -6.69 4.12
N TYR A 63 -13.35 -6.77 5.41
CA TYR A 63 -13.28 -8.04 6.12
C TYR A 63 -14.64 -8.75 6.11
N ASN A 64 -14.62 -10.08 6.29
CA ASN A 64 -15.81 -10.93 6.17
C ASN A 64 -16.00 -11.89 7.35
N ASP A 65 -15.17 -11.77 8.38
CA ASP A 65 -15.11 -12.60 9.58
C ASP A 65 -15.72 -11.92 10.83
N GLN A 66 -16.22 -10.69 10.69
CA GLN A 66 -16.71 -9.86 11.79
C GLN A 66 -15.64 -9.55 12.86
N ASP A 67 -14.36 -9.63 12.48
CA ASP A 67 -13.24 -9.27 13.33
C ASP A 67 -12.66 -7.94 12.87
N ILE A 68 -12.24 -7.07 13.80
CA ILE A 68 -11.48 -5.85 13.51
C ILE A 68 -10.24 -5.74 14.40
N SER A 69 -9.78 -6.85 14.99
CA SER A 69 -8.62 -6.90 15.87
C SER A 69 -7.39 -6.34 15.19
N THR A 70 -7.13 -6.72 13.94
CA THR A 70 -6.05 -6.15 13.11
C THR A 70 -6.12 -4.63 13.00
N LEU A 71 -7.31 -4.03 12.91
CA LEU A 71 -7.43 -2.56 12.85
C LEU A 71 -7.09 -1.91 14.20
N TYR A 72 -7.39 -2.58 15.30
CA TYR A 72 -7.02 -2.13 16.65
C TYR A 72 -5.51 -2.27 16.89
N GLU A 73 -4.91 -3.35 16.42
CA GLU A 73 -3.47 -3.64 16.48
C GLU A 73 -2.70 -2.59 15.68
N MET A 74 -3.06 -2.38 14.41
CA MET A 74 -2.51 -1.29 13.59
C MET A 74 -2.62 0.07 14.30
N CYS A 75 -3.76 0.36 14.92
CA CYS A 75 -3.94 1.63 15.63
C CYS A 75 -3.13 1.77 16.91
N ALA A 76 -2.70 0.67 17.51
CA ALA A 76 -1.91 0.65 18.74
C ALA A 76 -0.41 0.79 18.47
N GLU A 77 0.06 0.21 17.36
CA GLU A 77 1.47 0.13 16.96
C GLU A 77 2.05 1.47 16.52
N VAL A 78 3.23 1.81 17.03
CA VAL A 78 4.01 2.99 16.62
C VAL A 78 5.41 2.55 16.22
N ASP A 79 5.47 1.53 15.36
CA ASP A 79 6.71 0.92 14.90
C ASP A 79 7.53 1.91 14.04
N PRO A 80 8.76 2.28 14.44
CA PRO A 80 9.63 3.11 13.61
C PRO A 80 9.88 2.54 12.20
N ASP A 81 9.76 1.22 12.03
CA ASP A 81 9.97 0.49 10.78
C ASP A 81 8.65 0.13 10.04
N ASP A 82 7.53 0.77 10.42
CA ASP A 82 6.24 0.63 9.73
C ASP A 82 6.35 0.92 8.23
N VAL A 83 6.14 -0.12 7.41
CA VAL A 83 6.22 -0.06 5.94
C VAL A 83 5.23 0.95 5.35
N TYR A 84 4.03 1.08 5.93
CA TYR A 84 3.02 2.05 5.49
C TYR A 84 3.43 3.50 5.81
N ALA A 85 4.41 3.67 6.70
CA ALA A 85 5.00 4.94 7.09
C ALA A 85 6.26 5.30 6.27
N GLU A 86 6.70 4.46 5.34
CA GLU A 86 7.82 4.77 4.45
C GLU A 86 7.49 5.87 3.42
N ALA A 87 8.52 6.65 3.06
CA ALA A 87 8.34 7.86 2.23
C ALA A 87 7.78 7.58 0.82
N ASN A 88 8.16 6.46 0.21
CA ASN A 88 7.82 6.13 -1.18
C ASN A 88 6.81 4.99 -1.31
N PHE A 89 6.35 4.42 -0.19
CA PHE A 89 5.41 3.30 -0.21
C PHE A 89 4.06 3.71 -0.80
N ALA A 90 3.57 2.98 -1.79
CA ALA A 90 2.25 3.14 -2.38
C ALA A 90 1.40 1.93 -1.98
N ALA A 91 0.31 2.17 -1.24
CA ALA A 91 -0.53 1.08 -0.77
C ALA A 91 -1.23 0.37 -1.94
N SER A 92 -1.25 -0.95 -1.92
CA SER A 92 -1.97 -1.73 -2.92
C SER A 92 -3.48 -1.52 -2.82
N SER A 93 -4.22 -1.91 -3.87
CA SER A 93 -5.69 -1.87 -3.85
C SER A 93 -6.32 -2.73 -2.75
N GLU A 94 -5.58 -3.73 -2.25
CA GLU A 94 -5.97 -4.60 -1.14
C GLU A 94 -5.67 -3.96 0.23
N GLN A 95 -4.58 -3.18 0.34
CA GLN A 95 -4.17 -2.49 1.58
C GLN A 95 -4.94 -1.19 1.82
N ILE A 96 -5.31 -0.46 0.77
CA ILE A 96 -6.03 0.82 0.87
C ILE A 96 -7.29 0.75 1.77
N PRO A 97 -8.18 -0.24 1.62
CA PRO A 97 -9.35 -0.40 2.49
C PRO A 97 -8.98 -0.54 3.97
N GLU A 98 -8.00 -1.39 4.28
CA GLU A 98 -7.54 -1.67 5.64
C GLU A 98 -6.93 -0.42 6.31
N ILE A 99 -6.02 0.27 5.64
CA ILE A 99 -5.40 1.51 6.15
C ILE A 99 -6.48 2.58 6.42
N ASN A 100 -7.44 2.73 5.50
CA ASN A 100 -8.55 3.68 5.69
C ASN A 100 -9.48 3.28 6.84
N ALA A 101 -9.67 1.99 7.08
CA ALA A 101 -10.45 1.48 8.19
C ALA A 101 -9.72 1.73 9.53
N ALA A 102 -8.41 1.49 9.61
CA ALA A 102 -7.60 1.86 10.77
C ALA A 102 -7.65 3.37 11.02
N LEU A 103 -7.47 4.21 10.00
CA LEU A 103 -7.64 5.67 10.10
C LEU A 103 -9.05 6.11 10.50
N THR A 104 -10.06 5.25 10.28
CA THR A 104 -11.43 5.45 10.77
C THR A 104 -11.54 5.16 12.26
N LEU A 105 -10.73 4.27 12.85
CA LEU A 105 -10.66 4.08 14.29
C LEU A 105 -9.76 5.13 14.95
N CYS A 106 -8.53 5.32 14.45
CA CYS A 106 -7.49 6.17 15.03
C CYS A 106 -7.03 7.29 14.06
N PRO A 107 -7.85 8.31 13.77
CA PRO A 107 -7.50 9.35 12.80
C PRO A 107 -6.29 10.21 13.23
N THR A 108 -5.97 10.20 14.53
CA THR A 108 -4.85 10.92 15.14
C THR A 108 -3.65 10.02 15.41
N HIS A 109 -3.59 8.82 14.80
CA HIS A 109 -2.44 7.93 14.90
C HIS A 109 -1.12 8.67 14.60
N PRO A 110 -0.01 8.39 15.32
CA PRO A 110 1.28 9.03 15.05
C PRO A 110 1.73 8.95 13.59
N HIS A 111 1.42 7.85 12.89
CA HIS A 111 1.71 7.67 11.46
C HIS A 111 0.57 8.07 10.52
N ALA A 112 -0.55 8.60 11.03
CA ALA A 112 -1.75 8.85 10.23
C ALA A 112 -1.50 9.74 8.99
N LYS A 113 -0.58 10.70 9.09
CA LYS A 113 -0.21 11.54 7.94
C LYS A 113 0.47 10.72 6.84
N LYS A 114 1.42 9.86 7.21
CA LYS A 114 2.18 9.02 6.28
C LYS A 114 1.31 7.95 5.66
N TRP A 115 0.45 7.30 6.44
CA TRP A 115 -0.56 6.35 5.94
C TRP A 115 -1.51 6.97 4.92
N ARG A 116 -2.01 8.20 5.18
CA ARG A 116 -2.83 8.93 4.18
C ARG A 116 -2.06 9.21 2.89
N GLN A 117 -0.76 9.52 2.98
CA GLN A 117 0.09 9.70 1.81
C GLN A 117 0.32 8.39 1.05
N ALA A 118 0.51 7.27 1.75
CA ALA A 118 0.63 5.95 1.15
C ALA A 118 -0.65 5.55 0.39
N VAL A 119 -1.82 5.75 1.00
CA VAL A 119 -3.13 5.56 0.35
C VAL A 119 -3.28 6.45 -0.87
N GLN A 120 -2.92 7.73 -0.77
CA GLN A 120 -3.02 8.66 -1.88
C GLN A 120 -2.13 8.24 -3.06
N ARG A 121 -0.90 7.79 -2.80
CA ARG A 121 0.00 7.27 -3.83
C ARG A 121 -0.56 6.00 -4.46
N GLY A 122 -1.01 5.06 -3.64
CA GLY A 122 -1.65 3.82 -4.09
C GLY A 122 -2.85 4.06 -5.00
N GLN A 123 -3.74 5.00 -4.63
CA GLN A 123 -4.88 5.36 -5.47
C GLN A 123 -4.44 5.98 -6.79
N ALA A 124 -3.44 6.85 -6.79
CA ALA A 124 -2.91 7.44 -8.01
C ALA A 124 -2.29 6.37 -8.94
N ASP A 125 -1.68 5.34 -8.36
CA ASP A 125 -1.11 4.22 -9.10
C ASP A 125 -2.20 3.34 -9.72
N ALA A 126 -3.21 2.96 -8.93
CA ALA A 126 -4.39 2.25 -9.43
C ALA A 126 -5.10 3.01 -10.56
N ASP A 127 -5.21 4.34 -10.45
CA ASP A 127 -5.80 5.17 -11.51
C ASP A 127 -4.95 5.14 -12.79
N LEU A 128 -3.62 5.09 -12.69
CA LEU A 128 -2.72 4.96 -13.83
C LEU A 128 -2.78 3.56 -14.45
N GLU A 129 -2.83 2.50 -13.65
CA GLU A 129 -3.00 1.12 -14.13
C GLU A 129 -4.30 0.97 -14.91
N ALA A 130 -5.41 1.45 -14.34
CA ALA A 130 -6.72 1.43 -14.99
C ALA A 130 -6.75 2.21 -16.32
N GLN A 131 -5.85 3.17 -16.50
CA GLN A 131 -5.68 3.92 -17.74
C GLN A 131 -4.69 3.26 -18.73
N GLY A 132 -4.07 2.13 -18.37
CA GLY A 132 -2.99 1.50 -19.14
C GLY A 132 -1.70 2.33 -19.16
N ARG A 133 -1.46 3.11 -18.10
CA ARG A 133 -0.33 4.04 -17.98
C ARG A 133 0.63 3.69 -16.84
N LEU A 134 0.32 2.65 -16.09
CA LEU A 134 1.21 1.98 -15.15
C LEU A 134 1.11 0.49 -15.47
N PHE A 135 2.25 -0.18 -15.64
CA PHE A 135 2.28 -1.59 -15.97
C PHE A 135 3.64 -2.20 -15.65
N GLY A 136 3.64 -3.47 -15.27
CA GLY A 136 4.85 -4.23 -14.97
C GLY A 136 5.49 -4.88 -16.20
N SER A 137 6.24 -5.95 -15.94
CA SER A 137 6.75 -6.85 -16.97
C SER A 137 5.64 -7.68 -17.59
N GLY A 138 5.79 -8.03 -18.87
CA GLY A 138 4.78 -8.70 -19.66
C GLY A 138 4.74 -8.20 -21.10
N THR A 139 3.81 -8.75 -21.88
CA THR A 139 3.51 -8.32 -23.26
C THR A 139 2.14 -7.69 -23.31
N TYR A 140 2.05 -6.45 -23.80
CA TYR A 140 0.83 -5.65 -23.81
C TYR A 140 0.53 -5.12 -25.20
N ARG A 141 -0.73 -5.18 -25.62
CA ARG A 141 -1.22 -4.53 -26.85
C ARG A 141 -1.33 -3.03 -26.66
N VAL A 142 -0.59 -2.28 -27.45
CA VAL A 142 -0.59 -0.82 -27.41
C VAL A 142 -1.93 -0.29 -27.96
N GLY A 143 -2.51 0.68 -27.26
CA GLY A 143 -3.84 1.24 -27.53
C GLY A 143 -5.01 0.37 -27.06
N LYS A 144 -4.75 -0.83 -26.50
CA LYS A 144 -5.78 -1.70 -25.91
C LYS A 144 -5.55 -1.95 -24.42
N GLU A 145 -4.36 -2.41 -24.06
CA GLU A 145 -3.99 -2.77 -22.69
C GLU A 145 -3.15 -1.66 -22.05
N ILE A 146 -2.23 -1.09 -22.83
CA ILE A 146 -1.43 0.08 -22.42
C ILE A 146 -1.59 1.22 -23.41
N LYS A 147 -1.42 2.46 -22.94
CA LYS A 147 -1.44 3.66 -23.78
C LYS A 147 -0.06 3.95 -24.35
N ALA A 148 -0.03 4.46 -25.58
CA ALA A 148 1.17 5.08 -26.12
C ALA A 148 1.61 6.27 -25.26
N GLY A 149 2.92 6.49 -25.18
CA GLY A 149 3.50 7.51 -24.30
C GLY A 149 4.98 7.28 -24.06
N THR A 150 5.58 8.17 -23.28
CA THR A 150 6.95 7.99 -22.77
C THR A 150 6.87 7.43 -21.37
N TYR A 151 7.57 6.33 -21.13
CA TYR A 151 7.59 5.62 -19.86
C TYR A 151 9.01 5.50 -19.32
N VAL A 152 9.11 5.39 -18.00
CA VAL A 152 10.37 5.30 -17.25
C VAL A 152 10.25 4.19 -16.21
N THR A 153 11.30 3.39 -16.11
CA THR A 153 11.59 2.55 -14.95
C THR A 153 12.93 2.95 -14.33
N ARG A 154 13.16 2.61 -13.07
CA ARG A 154 14.33 3.01 -12.27
C ARG A 154 14.91 1.84 -11.51
N ASP A 155 16.22 1.92 -11.24
CA ASP A 155 16.97 0.97 -10.42
C ASP A 155 16.71 -0.50 -10.81
N VAL A 156 16.87 -0.79 -12.12
CA VAL A 156 16.62 -2.12 -12.70
C VAL A 156 17.89 -2.90 -12.92
N GLU A 157 17.78 -4.23 -12.88
CA GLU A 157 18.84 -5.19 -13.22
C GLU A 157 18.31 -6.19 -14.25
N GLY A 158 19.10 -6.49 -15.28
CA GLY A 158 18.71 -7.43 -16.34
C GLY A 158 17.47 -7.04 -17.16
N CYS A 159 17.13 -5.75 -17.22
CA CYS A 159 15.94 -5.27 -17.91
C CYS A 159 16.05 -5.41 -19.43
N TYR A 160 15.13 -6.19 -20.01
CA TYR A 160 14.89 -6.28 -21.44
C TYR A 160 13.56 -5.59 -21.79
N TRP A 161 13.54 -4.81 -22.86
CA TRP A 161 12.28 -4.34 -23.43
C TRP A 161 12.34 -4.34 -24.95
N GLU A 162 11.17 -4.47 -25.58
CA GLU A 162 11.01 -4.32 -27.01
C GLU A 162 9.65 -3.76 -27.41
N ARG A 163 9.64 -3.03 -28.52
CA ARG A 163 8.46 -2.59 -29.25
C ARG A 163 8.29 -3.52 -30.43
N GLN A 164 7.07 -4.01 -30.67
CA GLN A 164 6.78 -5.00 -31.70
C GLN A 164 5.77 -4.49 -32.73
N ASP A 165 5.93 -4.94 -33.98
CA ASP A 165 4.95 -4.75 -35.04
C ASP A 165 3.81 -5.80 -34.97
N ARG A 166 2.86 -5.73 -35.90
CA ARG A 166 1.70 -6.65 -35.94
C ARG A 166 2.08 -8.12 -36.22
N ALA A 167 3.22 -8.35 -36.87
CA ALA A 167 3.75 -9.68 -37.13
C ALA A 167 4.58 -10.23 -35.95
N GLY A 168 4.76 -9.44 -34.89
CA GLY A 168 5.59 -9.79 -33.74
C GLY A 168 7.09 -9.52 -33.97
N ASN A 169 7.46 -8.83 -35.04
CA ASN A 169 8.87 -8.46 -35.25
C ASN A 169 9.23 -7.28 -34.35
N THR A 170 10.44 -7.33 -33.81
CA THR A 170 11.03 -6.23 -33.04
C THR A 170 11.23 -4.99 -33.92
N ILE A 171 10.60 -3.89 -33.54
CA ILE A 171 10.81 -2.54 -34.09
C ILE A 171 12.04 -1.91 -33.46
N ASP A 172 12.17 -2.06 -32.14
CA ASP A 172 13.21 -1.46 -31.32
C ASP A 172 13.29 -2.24 -30.00
N ASN A 173 14.48 -2.46 -29.48
CA ASN A 173 14.70 -3.17 -28.23
C ASN A 173 15.98 -2.74 -27.55
N TYR A 174 16.05 -3.02 -26.25
CA TYR A 174 17.28 -2.85 -25.50
C TYR A 174 17.34 -3.81 -24.33
N PHE A 175 18.54 -4.33 -24.07
CA PHE A 175 18.87 -5.08 -22.87
C PHE A 175 19.89 -4.29 -22.06
N THR A 176 19.64 -4.13 -20.77
CA THR A 176 20.62 -3.58 -19.82
C THR A 176 20.90 -4.57 -18.70
N ASN A 177 22.18 -4.78 -18.40
CA ASN A 177 22.58 -5.53 -17.21
C ASN A 177 22.18 -4.79 -15.92
N GLY A 178 22.15 -3.46 -15.95
CA GLY A 178 21.71 -2.65 -14.83
C GLY A 178 21.66 -1.16 -15.18
N ALA A 179 20.63 -0.45 -14.73
CA ALA A 179 20.48 0.97 -14.99
C ALA A 179 19.69 1.69 -13.89
N ARG A 180 20.15 2.88 -13.50
CA ARG A 180 19.41 3.78 -12.60
C ARG A 180 18.13 4.30 -13.21
N ARG A 181 18.06 4.38 -14.54
CA ARG A 181 16.90 4.87 -15.28
C ARG A 181 16.90 4.32 -16.69
N VAL A 182 15.79 3.71 -17.09
CA VAL A 182 15.50 3.34 -18.48
C VAL A 182 14.28 4.12 -18.92
N GLN A 183 14.30 4.68 -20.14
CA GLN A 183 13.18 5.43 -20.71
C GLN A 183 12.86 4.90 -22.10
N VAL A 184 11.59 4.70 -22.38
CA VAL A 184 11.10 4.23 -23.69
C VAL A 184 9.96 5.12 -24.15
N THR A 185 9.93 5.42 -25.45
CA THR A 185 8.76 6.03 -26.10
C THR A 185 8.01 4.96 -26.88
N ILE A 186 6.87 4.52 -26.34
CA ILE A 186 5.94 3.59 -26.98
C ILE A 186 5.06 4.43 -27.91
N ARG A 187 5.13 4.17 -29.21
CA ARG A 187 4.38 4.91 -30.22
C ARG A 187 2.99 4.32 -30.39
N SER A 188 2.02 5.15 -30.77
CA SER A 188 0.66 4.69 -31.09
C SER A 188 0.59 3.75 -32.31
N SER A 189 1.65 3.71 -33.12
CA SER A 189 1.79 2.78 -34.25
C SER A 189 2.31 1.40 -33.86
N ASP A 190 2.86 1.26 -32.65
CA ASP A 190 3.35 -0.03 -32.18
C ASP A 190 2.16 -0.97 -31.96
N TYR A 191 2.36 -2.26 -32.21
CA TYR A 191 1.30 -3.23 -31.98
C TYR A 191 1.33 -3.78 -30.57
N ALA A 192 2.53 -4.11 -30.09
CA ALA A 192 2.75 -4.57 -28.73
C ALA A 192 4.03 -3.99 -28.14
N PHE A 193 4.07 -3.94 -26.81
CA PHE A 193 5.26 -3.68 -26.03
C PHE A 193 5.50 -4.88 -25.13
N HIS A 194 6.73 -5.36 -25.09
CA HIS A 194 7.14 -6.41 -24.19
C HIS A 194 8.27 -5.92 -23.27
N SER A 195 8.25 -6.30 -22.00
CA SER A 195 9.38 -6.11 -21.11
C SER A 195 9.50 -7.20 -20.07
N GLU A 196 10.73 -7.44 -19.63
CA GLU A 196 11.09 -8.45 -18.63
C GLU A 196 12.18 -7.88 -17.72
N ASN A 197 12.06 -8.15 -16.41
CA ASN A 197 13.00 -7.68 -15.37
C ASN A 197 13.21 -6.14 -15.35
N CYS A 198 12.25 -5.40 -15.88
CA CYS A 198 12.27 -3.94 -15.89
C CYS A 198 11.50 -3.32 -14.72
N GLY A 199 10.94 -4.12 -13.82
CA GLY A 199 10.04 -3.62 -12.78
C GLY A 199 8.80 -2.97 -13.41
N GLU A 200 8.43 -1.81 -12.87
CA GLU A 200 7.23 -1.08 -13.24
C GLU A 200 7.52 0.14 -14.13
N TRP A 201 6.77 0.27 -15.21
CA TRP A 201 6.83 1.39 -16.14
C TRP A 201 5.83 2.47 -15.76
N ARG A 202 6.35 3.65 -15.43
CA ARG A 202 5.57 4.86 -15.07
C ARG A 202 5.66 5.91 -16.16
N PRO A 203 4.65 6.78 -16.36
CA PRO A 203 4.77 7.88 -17.31
C PRO A 203 5.95 8.76 -16.94
N ALA A 204 6.72 9.19 -17.94
CA ALA A 204 7.75 10.21 -17.73
C ALA A 204 7.08 11.49 -17.21
N ARG A 205 7.54 11.97 -16.06
CA ARG A 205 7.20 13.29 -15.52
C ARG A 205 8.15 14.33 -16.10
#